data_AF-A0A931RML5-F1
#
_entry.id   AF-A0A931RML5-F1
#
_cell.length_a   1.000
_cell.length_b   1.000
_cell.length_c   1.000
_cell.angle_alpha   90.00
_cell.angle_beta   90.00
_cell.angle_gamma   90.00
#
_symmetry.space_group_name_H-M   'P 1'
#
loop_
_entity.id
_entity.type
_entity.pdbx_description
1 polymer ?
#
loop_
_entity_poly.entity_id
_entity_poly.type
_entity_poly.pdbx_seq_one_letter_code
_entity_poly.pdbx_strand_id
1 'polypeptide(L)'
;SFGKIGTAVLVLAIPTIDAVYTIARRIKNKKSPFRADWGHFHHRLLEIGWGKRRIALFYWIITFVLGIAALFLSGPQKFIAFITVGVFLIGFIFIIGKIKTVEGLNLSSE
;
A
#
# COMPACT_ATOMS: atom_id res chain seq x y z
N SER A 1 25.29 12.59 1.95
CA SER A 1 25.57 11.21 1.53
C SER A 1 24.29 10.56 1.02
N PHE A 2 24.24 10.28 -0.29
CA PHE A 2 23.07 9.73 -1.01
C PHE A 2 22.52 8.43 -0.39
N GLY A 3 23.38 7.65 0.28
CA GLY A 3 23.00 6.39 0.93
C GLY A 3 22.02 6.54 2.10
N LYS A 4 22.10 7.64 2.87
CA LYS A 4 21.22 7.90 4.04
C LYS A 4 19.79 8.23 3.60
N ILE A 5 19.66 9.04 2.56
CA ILE A 5 18.37 9.44 1.97
C ILE A 5 17.70 8.23 1.33
N GLY A 6 18.47 7.40 0.60
CA GLY A 6 17.95 6.17 -0.01
C GLY A 6 17.38 5.17 0.99
N THR A 7 17.98 5.03 2.18
CA THR A 7 17.44 4.15 3.24
C THR A 7 16.15 4.71 3.85
N ALA A 8 16.08 6.02 4.11
CA ALA A 8 14.87 6.65 4.65
C ALA A 8 13.68 6.52 3.68
N VAL A 9 13.91 6.74 2.39
CA VAL A 9 12.88 6.59 1.34
C VAL A 9 12.40 5.14 1.23
N LEU A 10 13.30 4.15 1.40
CA LEU A 10 12.92 2.74 1.32
C LEU A 10 12.11 2.27 2.53
N VAL A 11 12.46 2.73 3.73
CA VAL A 11 11.70 2.43 4.96
C VAL A 11 10.30 3.07 4.89
N LEU A 12 10.22 4.28 4.36
CA LEU A 12 8.96 5.00 4.14
C LEU A 12 8.22 4.57 2.88
N ALA A 13 8.72 3.57 2.13
CA ALA A 13 8.12 3.20 0.85
C ALA A 13 6.65 2.84 0.99
N ILE A 14 6.31 2.03 1.98
CA ILE A 14 4.92 1.61 2.21
C ILE A 14 3.99 2.80 2.50
N PRO A 15 4.23 3.65 3.53
CA PRO A 15 3.35 4.79 3.79
C PRO A 15 3.34 5.82 2.66
N THR A 16 4.47 6.04 1.98
CA THR A 16 4.52 6.95 0.83
C THR A 16 3.69 6.42 -0.34
N ILE A 17 3.82 5.15 -0.68
CA ILE A 17 3.03 4.50 -1.75
C ILE A 17 1.54 4.52 -1.40
N ASP A 18 1.16 4.22 -0.15
CA ASP A 18 -0.24 4.26 0.29
C ASP A 18 -0.84 5.67 0.20
N ALA A 19 -0.07 6.69 0.61
CA ALA A 19 -0.48 8.09 0.51
C ALA A 19 -0.67 8.51 -0.96
N VAL A 20 0.30 8.22 -1.83
CA VAL A 20 0.23 8.55 -3.26
C VAL A 20 -0.94 7.83 -3.93
N TYR A 21 -1.14 6.54 -3.63
CA TYR A 21 -2.26 5.77 -4.16
C TYR A 21 -3.62 6.36 -3.74
N THR A 22 -3.75 6.71 -2.46
CA THR A 22 -4.98 7.31 -1.91
C THR A 22 -5.28 8.66 -2.58
N ILE A 23 -4.27 9.51 -2.77
CA ILE A 23 -4.40 10.80 -3.47
C ILE A 23 -4.79 10.58 -4.94
N ALA A 24 -4.09 9.70 -5.67
CA ALA A 24 -4.37 9.42 -7.08
C ALA A 24 -5.78 8.87 -7.31
N ARG A 25 -6.24 7.93 -6.46
CA ARG A 25 -7.60 7.38 -6.49
C ARG A 25 -8.65 8.48 -6.29
N ARG A 26 -8.39 9.43 -5.40
CA ARG A 26 -9.32 10.53 -5.09
C ARG A 26 -9.46 11.53 -6.22
N ILE A 27 -8.35 11.90 -6.85
CA ILE A 27 -8.34 12.75 -8.04
C ILE A 27 -9.16 12.08 -9.15
N LYS A 28 -8.94 10.78 -9.38
CA LYS A 28 -9.72 10.01 -10.38
C LYS A 28 -11.21 9.97 -10.06
N ASN A 29 -11.59 9.93 -8.79
CA ASN A 29 -12.99 9.93 -8.36
C ASN A 29 -13.59 11.34 -8.14
N LYS A 30 -12.89 12.42 -8.56
CA LYS A 30 -13.28 13.82 -8.36
C LYS A 30 -13.65 14.17 -6.90
N LYS A 31 -13.08 13.45 -5.92
CA LYS A 31 -13.29 13.71 -4.49
C LYS A 31 -12.14 14.57 -3.96
N SER A 32 -12.46 15.57 -3.12
CA SER A 32 -11.46 16.48 -2.57
C SER A 32 -10.35 15.73 -1.82
N PRO A 33 -9.07 15.97 -2.13
CA PRO A 33 -7.93 15.31 -1.47
C PRO A 33 -7.76 15.71 0.00
N PHE A 34 -8.38 16.82 0.44
CA PHE A 34 -8.24 17.39 1.79
C PHE A 34 -9.33 16.99 2.79
N ARG A 35 -10.38 16.26 2.39
CA ARG A 35 -11.35 15.69 3.35
C ARG A 35 -10.75 14.45 4.01
N ALA A 36 -10.85 14.26 5.33
CA ALA A 36 -10.38 13.03 5.99
C ALA A 36 -10.97 11.78 5.30
N ASP A 37 -10.15 10.95 4.64
CA ASP A 37 -10.61 9.66 4.10
C ASP A 37 -10.41 8.58 5.14
N TRP A 38 -11.42 7.75 5.30
CA TRP A 38 -11.34 6.49 6.03
C TRP A 38 -11.10 5.34 5.04
N GLY A 39 -10.52 5.65 3.87
CA GLY A 39 -10.36 4.74 2.73
C GLY A 39 -8.93 4.27 2.49
N HIS A 40 -8.08 4.35 3.52
CA HIS A 40 -6.71 3.85 3.50
C HIS A 40 -6.68 2.33 3.32
N PHE A 41 -5.55 1.80 2.86
CA PHE A 41 -5.34 0.37 2.66
C PHE A 41 -5.72 -0.48 3.88
N HIS A 42 -5.50 0.04 5.08
CA HIS A 42 -5.95 -0.56 6.34
C HIS A 42 -7.47 -0.75 6.41
N HIS A 43 -8.26 0.25 6.02
CA HIS A 43 -9.72 0.14 5.98
C HIS A 43 -10.19 -0.81 4.89
N ARG A 44 -9.52 -0.81 3.72
CA ARG A 44 -9.84 -1.80 2.69
C ARG A 44 -9.61 -3.22 3.19
N LEU A 45 -8.52 -3.48 3.93
CA LEU A 45 -8.26 -4.78 4.54
C LEU A 45 -9.29 -5.13 5.62
N LEU A 46 -9.66 -4.17 6.48
CA LEU A 46 -10.70 -4.37 7.51
C LEU A 46 -12.04 -4.77 6.89
N GLU A 47 -12.42 -4.11 5.80
CA GLU A 47 -13.64 -4.40 5.04
C GLU A 47 -13.59 -5.77 4.31
N ILE A 48 -12.43 -6.44 4.17
CA ILE A 48 -12.32 -7.83 3.67
C ILE A 48 -12.37 -8.83 4.84
N GLY A 49 -12.61 -8.36 6.06
CA GLY A 49 -12.63 -9.20 7.26
C GLY A 49 -11.24 -9.47 7.87
N TRP A 50 -10.19 -8.77 7.44
CA TRP A 50 -8.90 -8.87 8.14
C TRP A 50 -8.97 -8.15 9.48
N GLY A 51 -8.64 -8.85 10.57
CA GLY A 51 -8.55 -8.23 11.89
C GLY A 51 -7.41 -7.20 11.97
N LYS A 52 -7.63 -6.11 12.74
CA LYS A 52 -6.65 -5.02 12.95
C LYS A 52 -5.23 -5.52 13.27
N ARG A 53 -5.12 -6.58 14.10
CA ARG A 53 -3.85 -7.21 14.48
C ARG A 53 -3.11 -7.84 13.30
N ARG A 54 -3.83 -8.51 12.39
CA ARG A 54 -3.23 -9.13 11.19
C ARG A 54 -2.70 -8.07 10.24
N ILE A 55 -3.42 -6.97 10.10
CA ILE A 55 -2.99 -5.84 9.26
C ILE A 55 -1.73 -5.19 9.82
N ALA A 56 -1.66 -4.97 11.14
CA ALA A 56 -0.46 -4.43 11.79
C ALA A 56 0.76 -5.35 11.60
N LEU A 57 0.59 -6.66 11.81
CA LEU A 57 1.65 -7.65 11.59
C LEU A 57 2.12 -7.67 10.13
N PHE A 58 1.20 -7.59 9.17
CA PHE A 58 1.53 -7.52 7.76
C PHE A 58 2.40 -6.30 7.44
N TYR A 59 2.01 -5.12 7.93
CA TYR A 59 2.82 -3.90 7.76
C TYR A 59 4.21 -4.05 8.39
N TRP A 60 4.30 -4.57 9.62
CA TRP A 60 5.57 -4.76 10.29
C TRP A 60 6.50 -5.71 9.56
N ILE A 61 5.99 -6.84 9.06
CA ILE A 61 6.80 -7.82 8.32
C ILE A 61 7.35 -7.19 7.03
N ILE A 62 6.51 -6.48 6.25
CA ILE A 62 6.98 -5.87 5.00
C ILE A 62 7.98 -4.75 5.30
N THR A 63 7.71 -3.89 6.29
CA THR A 63 8.65 -2.84 6.69
C THR A 63 9.97 -3.42 7.17
N PHE A 64 9.95 -4.51 7.93
CA PHE A 64 11.14 -5.19 8.41
C PHE A 64 11.98 -5.77 7.26
N VAL A 65 11.34 -6.48 6.33
CA VAL A 65 12.02 -7.04 5.15
C VAL A 65 12.62 -5.93 4.28
N LEU A 66 11.88 -4.84 4.03
CA LEU A 66 12.38 -3.71 3.27
C LEU A 66 13.52 -2.97 4.00
N GLY A 67 13.42 -2.85 5.32
CA GLY A 67 14.47 -2.27 6.15
C GLY A 67 15.77 -3.06 6.07
N ILE A 68 15.71 -4.40 6.17
CA ILE A 68 16.86 -5.28 5.99
C ILE A 68 17.40 -5.15 4.56
N ALA A 69 16.53 -5.25 3.56
CA ALA A 69 16.92 -5.13 2.15
C ALA A 69 17.67 -3.80 1.90
N ALA A 70 17.20 -2.68 2.46
CA ALA A 70 17.83 -1.37 2.33
C ALA A 70 19.28 -1.31 2.85
N LEU A 71 19.68 -2.18 3.78
CA LEU A 71 21.05 -2.23 4.31
C LEU A 71 22.03 -2.88 3.32
N PHE A 72 21.55 -3.83 2.52
CA PHE A 72 22.37 -4.61 1.58
C PHE A 72 22.31 -4.09 0.14
N LEU A 73 21.27 -3.31 -0.21
CA LEU A 73 21.06 -2.80 -1.57
C LEU A 73 21.86 -1.53 -1.86
N SER A 74 22.41 -1.45 -3.07
CA SER A 74 23.07 -0.25 -3.62
C SER A 74 22.05 0.81 -4.03
N GLY A 75 22.46 2.08 -4.15
CA GLY A 75 21.57 3.21 -4.48
C GLY A 75 20.58 2.97 -5.64
N PRO A 76 21.02 2.51 -6.82
CA PRO A 76 20.10 2.19 -7.93
C PRO A 76 19.16 1.02 -7.63
N GLN A 77 19.65 0.01 -6.92
CA GLN A 77 18.87 -1.18 -6.59
C GLN A 77 17.78 -0.88 -5.54
N LYS A 78 18.03 0.08 -4.64
CA LYS A 78 17.02 0.62 -3.72
C LYS A 78 15.83 1.22 -4.48
N PHE A 79 16.11 1.95 -5.57
CA PHE A 79 15.06 2.54 -6.41
C PHE A 79 14.22 1.46 -7.12
N ILE A 80 14.88 0.43 -7.66
CA ILE A 80 14.19 -0.72 -8.27
C ILE A 80 13.29 -1.42 -7.25
N ALA A 81 13.81 -1.73 -6.05
CA ALA A 81 13.05 -2.38 -4.99
C ALA A 81 11.80 -1.56 -4.58
N PHE A 82 11.94 -0.23 -4.50
CA PHE A 82 10.82 0.68 -4.23
C PHE A 82 9.71 0.55 -5.29
N ILE A 83 10.09 0.59 -6.58
CA ILE A 83 9.14 0.44 -7.69
C ILE A 83 8.46 -0.93 -7.64
N THR A 84 9.22 -2.01 -7.44
CA THR A 84 8.68 -3.37 -7.37
C THR A 84 7.62 -3.49 -6.27
N VAL A 85 7.91 -3.02 -5.05
CA VAL A 85 6.93 -3.02 -3.96
C VAL A 85 5.72 -2.16 -4.30
N GLY A 86 5.93 -0.99 -4.91
CA GLY A 86 4.84 -0.12 -5.37
C GLY A 86 3.89 -0.83 -6.34
N VAL A 87 4.41 -1.50 -7.35
CA VAL A 87 3.60 -2.26 -8.32
C VAL A 87 2.85 -3.40 -7.64
N PHE A 88 3.51 -4.17 -6.77
CA PHE A 88 2.86 -5.25 -6.03
C PHE A 88 1.73 -4.75 -5.13
N LEU A 89 1.95 -3.66 -4.38
CA LEU A 89 0.91 -3.07 -3.53
C LEU A 89 -0.26 -2.57 -4.37
N ILE A 90 -0.01 -1.86 -5.47
CA ILE A 90 -1.07 -1.37 -6.37
C ILE A 90 -1.88 -2.53 -6.96
N GLY A 91 -1.19 -3.57 -7.45
CA GLY A 91 -1.83 -4.78 -7.98
C GLY A 91 -2.68 -5.48 -6.93
N PHE A 92 -2.16 -5.65 -5.72
CA PHE A 92 -2.87 -6.25 -4.61
C PHE A 92 -4.14 -5.47 -4.23
N ILE A 93 -4.07 -4.14 -4.19
CA ILE A 93 -5.24 -3.28 -3.93
C ILE A 93 -6.30 -3.43 -5.02
N PHE A 94 -5.87 -3.51 -6.29
CA PHE A 94 -6.77 -3.65 -7.42
C PHE A 94 -7.50 -4.99 -7.40
N ILE A 95 -6.79 -6.08 -7.09
CA ILE A 95 -7.35 -7.42 -6.92
C ILE A 95 -8.39 -7.43 -5.79
N ILE A 96 -8.03 -6.90 -4.63
CA ILE A 96 -8.93 -6.74 -3.48
C ILE A 96 -10.20 -5.96 -3.86
N GLY A 97 -10.04 -4.87 -4.62
CA GLY A 97 -11.17 -4.06 -5.08
C GLY A 97 -12.11 -4.86 -5.99
N LYS A 98 -11.56 -5.69 -6.90
CA LYS A 98 -12.34 -6.56 -7.78
C LYS A 98 -13.09 -7.64 -7.03
N ILE A 99 -12.44 -8.32 -6.06
CA ILE A 99 -13.08 -9.39 -5.27
C ILE A 99 -14.32 -8.85 -4.53
N LYS A 100 -14.22 -7.67 -3.89
CA LYS A 100 -15.37 -7.03 -3.25
C LYS A 100 -16.52 -6.70 -4.19
N THR A 101 -16.21 -6.24 -5.41
CA THR A 101 -17.26 -5.94 -6.40
C THR A 101 -17.99 -7.20 -6.84
N VAL A 102 -17.28 -8.32 -7.00
CA VAL A 102 -17.89 -9.60 -7.39
C VAL A 102 -18.77 -10.17 -6.27
N GLU A 103 -18.29 -10.13 -5.02
CA GLU A 103 -19.05 -10.65 -3.88
C GLU A 103 -20.29 -9.80 -3.56
N GLY A 104 -20.20 -8.48 -3.72
CA GLY A 104 -21.36 -7.58 -3.61
C GLY A 104 -22.41 -7.78 -4.70
N LEU A 105 -22.04 -8.29 -5.88
CA LEU A 105 -22.99 -8.64 -6.94
C LEU A 105 -23.69 -9.97 -6.67
N ASN A 106 -23.00 -10.97 -6.12
CA ASN A 106 -23.58 -12.27 -5.78
C ASN A 106 -24.65 -12.17 -4.67
N LEU A 107 -24.44 -11.30 -3.66
CA LEU A 107 -25.40 -11.10 -2.57
C LEU A 107 -26.65 -10.30 -2.97
N SER A 108 -26.65 -9.66 -4.13
CA SER A 108 -27.82 -8.95 -4.69
C SER A 108 -28.65 -9.84 -5.61
N SER A 109 -28.14 -11.00 -5.99
CA SER A 109 -28.79 -11.96 -6.90
C SER A 109 -29.43 -13.16 -6.19
N GLU A 110 -29.31 -13.24 -4.86
CA GLU A 110 -30.05 -14.14 -3.98
C GLU A 110 -31.17 -13.39 -3.24
#